data_AF-A0A1D2A4R3-F1
#
_entry.id   AF-A0A1D2A4R3-F1
#
_cell.length_a   1.000
_cell.length_b   1.000
_cell.length_c   1.000
_cell.angle_alpha   90.00
_cell.angle_beta   90.00
_cell.angle_gamma   90.00
#
_symmetry.space_group_name_H-M   'P 1'
#
loop_
_entity.id
_entity.type
_entity.pdbx_description
1 polymer ?
#
loop_
_entity_poly.entity_id
_entity_poly.type
_entity_poly.pdbx_seq_one_letter_code
_entity_poly.pdbx_strand_id
1 'polypeptide(L)'
;MGIPAALGSMIQSLSTYQLAWGMIAMAGLAAALLLGGIVAPYGRYSSSAWGPLIPPRLAWLTQEILSLAIPVVWLAAFATQEQRARVSDPVNAVLMAMFLVHYIHRDLIYPFRIVPGKGTPLAVWSMAAGFCAYNGYLQTRYLLEEAAMGRAISPTFLLGAALWALGWGINLHSDTVLIRQRGGRRKGYSIPQGGLFALVSAANYFGEVVEWLGWALACRSLPATAFALFTIANLVPRALHHHAWYHKTFKTYPKQRRAIIPFLL
;
A
#
# COMPACT_ATOMS: atom_id res chain seq x y z
N MET A 1 28.04 20.59 -8.96
CA MET A 1 26.95 19.60 -9.08
C MET A 1 25.73 20.14 -8.37
N GLY A 2 24.58 20.23 -9.04
CA GLY A 2 23.35 20.68 -8.38
C GLY A 2 22.91 19.71 -7.28
N ILE A 3 22.25 20.22 -6.24
CA ILE A 3 21.70 19.43 -5.12
C ILE A 3 20.91 18.18 -5.61
N PRO A 4 20.11 18.23 -6.69
CA PRO A 4 19.41 17.04 -7.20
C PRO A 4 20.33 15.93 -7.72
N ALA A 5 21.45 16.30 -8.37
CA ALA A 5 22.41 15.34 -8.89
C ALA A 5 23.21 14.65 -7.77
N ALA A 6 23.53 15.39 -6.71
CA ALA A 6 24.20 14.85 -5.52
C ALA A 6 23.28 13.93 -4.70
N LEU A 7 21.99 14.26 -4.60
CA LEU A 7 21.02 13.40 -3.92
C LEU A 7 20.79 12.08 -4.70
N GLY A 8 20.70 12.17 -6.04
CA GLY A 8 20.57 11.01 -6.90
C GLY A 8 21.76 10.05 -6.81
N SER A 9 22.99 10.58 -6.84
CA SER A 9 24.20 9.76 -6.71
C SER A 9 24.36 9.13 -5.32
N MET A 10 23.93 9.82 -4.26
CA MET A 10 23.92 9.28 -2.90
C MET A 10 22.90 8.15 -2.73
N ILE A 11 21.71 8.23 -3.35
CA ILE A 11 20.73 7.14 -3.28
C ILE A 11 21.22 5.91 -4.05
N GLN A 12 21.87 6.11 -5.19
CA GLN A 12 22.45 5.02 -5.99
C GLN A 12 23.62 4.32 -5.29
N SER A 13 24.34 5.01 -4.39
CA SER A 13 25.43 4.41 -3.63
C SER A 13 24.96 3.54 -2.47
N LEU A 14 23.69 3.64 -2.05
CA LEU A 14 23.11 2.75 -1.05
C LEU A 14 22.81 1.39 -1.67
N SER A 15 23.12 0.32 -0.93
CA SER A 15 22.69 -1.04 -1.26
C SER A 15 21.18 -1.21 -1.05
N THR A 16 20.57 -2.16 -1.77
CA THR A 16 19.18 -2.60 -1.56
C THR A 16 18.92 -3.00 -0.11
N TYR A 17 19.91 -3.60 0.55
CA TYR A 17 19.83 -3.96 1.97
C TYR A 17 19.71 -2.73 2.88
N GLN A 18 20.54 -1.70 2.67
CA GLN A 18 20.46 -0.45 3.43
C GLN A 18 19.13 0.27 3.22
N LEU A 19 18.61 0.26 1.98
CA LEU A 19 17.30 0.82 1.67
C LEU A 19 16.19 0.03 2.40
N ALA A 20 16.23 -1.30 2.37
CA ALA A 20 15.23 -2.10 3.06
C ALA A 20 15.22 -1.85 4.58
N TRP A 21 16.39 -1.73 5.23
CA TRP A 21 16.47 -1.35 6.64
C TRP A 21 16.00 0.08 6.90
N GLY A 22 16.28 1.01 6.00
CA GLY A 22 15.73 2.37 6.05
C GLY A 22 14.20 2.35 6.06
N MET A 23 13.57 1.54 5.20
CA MET A 23 12.12 1.35 5.20
C MET A 23 11.59 0.72 6.48
N ILE A 24 12.28 -0.26 7.05
CA ILE A 24 11.91 -0.85 8.34
C ILE A 24 11.98 0.19 9.47
N ALA A 25 13.02 1.04 9.48
CA ALA A 25 13.13 2.13 10.44
C ALA A 25 11.99 3.16 10.27
N MET A 26 11.66 3.52 9.02
CA MET A 26 10.50 4.37 8.72
C MET A 26 9.18 3.72 9.18
N ALA A 27 9.03 2.40 9.02
CA ALA A 27 7.87 1.66 9.52
C ALA A 27 7.76 1.76 11.05
N GLY A 28 8.87 1.53 11.76
CA GLY A 28 8.91 1.66 13.23
C GLY A 28 8.52 3.06 13.71
N LEU A 29 9.06 4.10 13.08
CA LEU A 29 8.71 5.49 13.37
C LEU A 29 7.22 5.76 13.08
N ALA A 30 6.71 5.33 11.92
CA ALA A 30 5.30 5.50 11.57
C ALA A 30 4.38 4.81 12.59
N ALA A 31 4.71 3.57 12.99
CA ALA A 31 3.95 2.84 14.00
C ALA A 31 3.97 3.58 15.35
N ALA A 32 5.14 4.04 15.81
CA ALA A 32 5.28 4.77 17.07
C ALA A 32 4.44 6.05 17.08
N LEU A 33 4.50 6.86 16.01
CA LEU A 33 3.74 8.10 15.90
C LEU A 33 2.23 7.84 15.86
N LEU A 34 1.78 6.87 15.03
CA LEU A 34 0.37 6.60 14.85
C LEU A 34 -0.26 5.91 16.08
N LEU A 35 0.45 4.98 16.72
CA LEU A 35 0.00 4.36 17.98
C LEU A 35 0.10 5.33 19.17
N GLY A 36 1.02 6.30 19.12
CA GLY A 36 1.12 7.41 20.08
C GLY A 36 -0.02 8.44 19.99
N GLY A 37 -1.00 8.23 19.11
CA GLY A 37 -2.22 9.04 19.02
C GLY A 37 -2.23 10.05 17.87
N ILE A 38 -1.18 10.11 17.04
CA ILE A 38 -1.21 10.94 15.83
C ILE A 38 -2.14 10.27 14.81
N VAL A 39 -3.17 10.99 14.40
CA VAL A 39 -4.11 10.52 13.37
C VAL A 39 -3.70 11.09 12.02
N ALA A 40 -3.35 10.23 11.06
CA ALA A 40 -2.99 10.64 9.71
C ALA A 40 -4.10 11.50 9.07
N PRO A 41 -3.82 12.77 8.69
CA PRO A 41 -4.85 13.78 8.44
C PRO A 41 -5.41 13.71 7.01
N TYR A 42 -5.97 12.57 6.62
CA TYR A 42 -6.67 12.42 5.33
C TYR A 42 -7.95 11.59 5.44
N GLY A 43 -8.81 11.71 4.42
CA GLY A 43 -10.14 11.10 4.42
C GLY A 43 -11.03 11.70 5.51
N ARG A 44 -11.52 10.89 6.45
CA ARG A 44 -12.40 11.37 7.52
C ARG A 44 -11.73 12.34 8.49
N TYR A 45 -10.40 12.28 8.59
CA TYR A 45 -9.58 13.13 9.47
C TYR A 45 -8.89 14.28 8.72
N SER A 46 -9.28 14.55 7.47
CA SER A 46 -8.66 15.61 6.66
C SER A 46 -8.77 16.99 7.32
N SER A 47 -7.66 17.74 7.29
CA SER A 47 -7.52 19.10 7.81
C SER A 47 -6.57 19.92 6.93
N SER A 48 -6.86 21.21 6.72
CA SER A 48 -6.00 22.16 5.99
C SER A 48 -4.77 22.61 6.80
N ALA A 49 -4.65 22.21 8.07
CA ALA A 49 -3.48 22.49 8.89
C ALA A 49 -2.18 21.88 8.32
N TRP A 50 -2.30 20.89 7.44
CA TRP A 50 -1.18 20.19 6.80
C TRP A 50 -0.95 20.64 5.34
N GLY A 51 -1.29 21.90 5.05
CA GLY A 51 -1.13 22.53 3.75
C GLY A 51 -2.40 22.53 2.89
N PRO A 52 -2.30 23.05 1.64
CA PRO A 52 -3.44 23.15 0.74
C PRO A 52 -4.01 21.76 0.41
N LEU A 53 -5.33 21.70 0.19
CA LEU A 53 -6.03 20.45 -0.09
C LEU A 53 -6.04 20.15 -1.58
N ILE A 54 -5.50 19.00 -1.95
CA ILE A 54 -5.52 18.46 -3.31
C ILE A 54 -6.87 17.74 -3.52
N PRO A 55 -7.54 17.91 -4.68
CA PRO A 55 -8.75 17.19 -5.01
C PRO A 55 -8.55 15.66 -4.87
N PRO A 56 -9.48 14.92 -4.25
CA PRO A 56 -9.26 13.51 -3.91
C PRO A 56 -8.87 12.62 -5.08
N ARG A 57 -9.53 12.77 -6.24
CA ARG A 57 -9.21 11.97 -7.43
C ARG A 57 -7.80 12.24 -7.94
N LEU A 58 -7.40 13.52 -7.98
CA LEU A 58 -6.06 13.91 -8.40
C LEU A 58 -5.01 13.39 -7.41
N ALA A 59 -5.25 13.53 -6.11
CA ALA A 59 -4.36 13.02 -5.07
C ALA A 59 -4.15 11.51 -5.22
N TRP A 60 -5.22 10.72 -5.27
CA TRP A 60 -5.13 9.25 -5.40
C TRP A 60 -4.54 8.79 -6.74
N LEU A 61 -4.79 9.51 -7.84
CA LEU A 61 -4.19 9.21 -9.15
C LEU A 61 -2.67 9.44 -9.17
N THR A 62 -2.15 10.35 -8.34
CA THR A 62 -0.77 10.83 -8.47
C THR A 62 0.12 10.48 -7.28
N GLN A 63 -0.43 10.20 -6.11
CA GLN A 63 0.36 9.92 -4.91
C GLN A 63 1.02 8.53 -4.95
N GLU A 64 0.43 7.58 -5.68
CA GLU A 64 0.90 6.19 -5.72
C GLU A 64 1.52 5.79 -7.07
N ILE A 65 1.30 6.60 -8.12
CA ILE A 65 1.72 6.35 -9.50
C ILE A 65 3.21 6.05 -9.67
N LEU A 66 4.07 6.53 -8.77
CA LEU A 66 5.51 6.28 -8.85
C LEU A 66 5.85 4.79 -8.58
N SER A 67 5.04 4.08 -7.82
CA SER A 67 5.19 2.63 -7.66
C SER A 67 4.81 1.85 -8.92
N LEU A 68 3.98 2.42 -9.82
CA LEU A 68 3.73 1.86 -11.16
C LEU A 68 4.75 2.34 -12.19
N ALA A 69 5.01 3.64 -12.22
CA ALA A 69 5.80 4.28 -13.26
C ALA A 69 7.27 3.85 -13.22
N ILE A 70 7.86 3.70 -12.03
CA ILE A 70 9.27 3.31 -11.91
C ILE A 70 9.55 1.95 -12.56
N PRO A 71 8.87 0.84 -12.21
CA PRO A 71 9.12 -0.45 -12.87
C PRO A 71 8.83 -0.41 -14.36
N VAL A 72 7.73 0.24 -14.79
CA VAL A 72 7.35 0.30 -16.21
C VAL A 72 8.38 1.08 -17.03
N VAL A 73 8.76 2.27 -16.59
CA VAL A 73 9.73 3.12 -17.30
C VAL A 73 11.12 2.50 -17.26
N TRP A 74 11.54 1.90 -16.14
CA TRP A 74 12.82 1.20 -16.06
C TRP A 74 12.86 0.06 -17.07
N LEU A 75 11.85 -0.82 -17.09
CA LEU A 75 11.78 -1.94 -18.03
C LEU A 75 11.76 -1.50 -19.50
N ALA A 76 10.97 -0.47 -19.82
CA ALA A 76 10.76 -0.03 -21.18
C ALA A 76 11.96 0.74 -21.77
N ALA A 77 12.61 1.59 -20.96
CA ALA A 77 13.61 2.53 -21.47
C ALA A 77 15.05 2.27 -20.99
N PHE A 78 15.23 1.63 -19.83
CA PHE A 78 16.54 1.59 -19.15
C PHE A 78 17.05 0.18 -18.84
N ALA A 79 16.20 -0.84 -18.90
CA ALA A 79 16.60 -2.18 -18.50
C ALA A 79 17.68 -2.74 -19.45
N THR A 80 18.67 -3.42 -18.88
CA THR A 80 19.67 -4.18 -19.64
C THR A 80 19.08 -5.51 -20.14
N GLN A 81 19.78 -6.21 -21.04
CA GLN A 81 19.36 -7.54 -21.45
C GLN A 81 19.35 -8.53 -20.27
N GLU A 82 20.32 -8.43 -19.37
CA GLU A 82 20.39 -9.27 -18.17
C GLU A 82 19.19 -9.00 -17.24
N GLN A 83 18.86 -7.72 -16.99
CA GLN A 83 17.70 -7.36 -16.17
C GLN A 83 16.39 -7.87 -16.78
N ARG A 84 16.26 -7.78 -18.12
CA ARG A 84 15.12 -8.36 -18.85
C ARG A 84 15.07 -9.89 -18.73
N ALA A 85 16.20 -10.58 -18.83
CA ALA A 85 16.25 -12.03 -18.63
C ALA A 85 15.87 -12.41 -17.20
N ARG A 86 16.37 -11.68 -16.19
CA ARG A 86 16.08 -11.91 -14.77
C ARG A 86 14.62 -11.74 -14.43
N VAL A 87 13.97 -10.67 -14.88
CA VAL A 87 12.55 -10.44 -14.62
C VAL A 87 11.65 -11.39 -15.41
N SER A 88 12.12 -11.90 -16.55
CA SER A 88 11.36 -12.86 -17.37
C SER A 88 11.45 -14.29 -16.85
N ASP A 89 12.31 -14.56 -15.86
CA ASP A 89 12.30 -15.84 -15.13
C ASP A 89 10.90 -16.11 -14.55
N PRO A 90 10.34 -17.32 -14.66
CA PRO A 90 8.92 -17.56 -14.37
C PRO A 90 8.45 -17.06 -12.99
N VAL A 91 9.26 -17.25 -11.95
CA VAL A 91 8.90 -16.79 -10.61
C VAL A 91 8.99 -15.27 -10.51
N ASN A 92 10.04 -14.67 -11.04
CA ASN A 92 10.23 -13.21 -11.01
C ASN A 92 9.19 -12.49 -11.87
N ALA A 93 8.77 -13.09 -12.99
CA ALA A 93 7.74 -12.56 -13.87
C ALA A 93 6.38 -12.51 -13.16
N VAL A 94 6.00 -13.59 -12.46
CA VAL A 94 4.78 -13.60 -11.65
C VAL A 94 4.88 -12.58 -10.52
N LEU A 95 6.03 -12.47 -9.86
CA LEU A 95 6.22 -11.45 -8.83
C LEU A 95 6.02 -10.04 -9.41
N MET A 96 6.76 -9.67 -10.45
CA MET A 96 6.61 -8.36 -11.11
C MET A 96 5.16 -8.11 -11.53
N ALA A 97 4.48 -9.12 -12.08
CA ALA A 97 3.08 -9.02 -12.47
C ALA A 97 2.15 -8.73 -11.28
N MET A 98 2.30 -9.42 -10.15
CA MET A 98 1.50 -9.15 -8.94
C MET A 98 1.67 -7.69 -8.48
N PHE A 99 2.91 -7.20 -8.41
CA PHE A 99 3.19 -5.83 -8.03
C PHE A 99 2.55 -4.81 -9.00
N LEU A 100 2.73 -5.02 -10.31
CA LEU A 100 2.15 -4.15 -11.34
C LEU A 100 0.63 -4.21 -11.37
N VAL A 101 0.01 -5.38 -11.24
CA VAL A 101 -1.45 -5.54 -11.25
C VAL A 101 -2.09 -4.79 -10.08
N HIS A 102 -1.49 -4.86 -8.88
CA HIS A 102 -1.93 -4.06 -7.74
C HIS A 102 -1.93 -2.58 -8.09
N TYR A 103 -0.79 -2.05 -8.54
CA TYR A 103 -0.64 -0.61 -8.78
C TYR A 103 -1.40 -0.12 -10.03
N ILE A 104 -1.58 -0.94 -11.07
CA ILE A 104 -2.50 -0.65 -12.18
C ILE A 104 -3.92 -0.45 -11.64
N HIS A 105 -4.41 -1.34 -10.78
CA HIS A 105 -5.72 -1.15 -10.19
C HIS A 105 -5.74 0.09 -9.28
N ARG A 106 -4.77 0.23 -8.38
CA ARG A 106 -4.72 1.29 -7.37
C ARG A 106 -4.57 2.69 -7.97
N ASP A 107 -3.80 2.84 -9.03
CA ASP A 107 -3.50 4.13 -9.65
C ASP A 107 -4.43 4.45 -10.83
N LEU A 108 -4.78 3.45 -11.66
CA LEU A 108 -5.48 3.69 -12.93
C LEU A 108 -6.96 3.28 -12.92
N ILE A 109 -7.42 2.53 -11.91
CA ILE A 109 -8.82 2.09 -11.83
C ILE A 109 -9.50 2.69 -10.61
N TYR A 110 -8.94 2.49 -9.42
CA TYR A 110 -9.53 2.93 -8.15
C TYR A 110 -9.83 4.44 -8.10
N PRO A 111 -8.96 5.37 -8.53
CA PRO A 111 -9.21 6.81 -8.41
C PRO A 111 -10.38 7.28 -9.29
N PHE A 112 -10.68 6.56 -10.36
CA PHE A 112 -11.84 6.83 -11.22
C PHE A 112 -13.15 6.27 -10.64
N ARG A 113 -13.06 5.28 -9.75
CA ARG A 113 -14.22 4.68 -9.06
C ARG A 113 -14.62 5.43 -7.79
N ILE A 114 -13.71 6.17 -7.15
CA ILE A 114 -14.03 6.84 -5.88
C ILE A 114 -15.04 7.99 -6.06
N VAL A 115 -15.94 8.09 -5.07
CA VAL A 115 -16.79 9.26 -4.87
C VAL A 115 -15.97 10.32 -4.13
N PRO A 116 -15.74 11.51 -4.71
CA PRO A 116 -14.93 12.56 -4.09
C PRO A 116 -15.47 12.94 -2.71
N GLY A 117 -14.56 12.99 -1.72
CA GLY A 117 -14.85 13.46 -0.37
C GLY A 117 -14.02 14.70 -0.03
N LYS A 118 -13.58 14.79 1.22
CA LYS A 118 -12.61 15.81 1.64
C LYS A 118 -11.29 15.63 0.88
N GLY A 119 -10.67 16.73 0.48
CA GLY A 119 -9.37 16.74 -0.20
C GLY A 119 -8.25 16.12 0.64
N THR A 120 -7.12 15.81 0.01
CA THR A 120 -5.92 15.29 0.69
C THR A 120 -4.96 16.46 0.92
N PRO A 121 -4.46 16.69 2.15
CA PRO A 121 -3.49 17.76 2.37
C PRO A 121 -2.18 17.51 1.61
N LEU A 122 -1.57 18.57 1.10
CA LEU A 122 -0.32 18.51 0.33
C LEU A 122 0.79 17.76 1.07
N ALA A 123 0.96 17.98 2.37
CA ALA A 123 1.99 17.26 3.13
C ALA A 123 1.76 15.74 3.14
N VAL A 124 0.50 15.29 3.27
CA VAL A 124 0.16 13.86 3.24
C VAL A 124 0.41 13.27 1.86
N TRP A 125 0.00 14.00 0.82
CA TRP A 125 0.26 13.61 -0.56
C TRP A 125 1.77 13.49 -0.84
N SER A 126 2.58 14.47 -0.41
CA SER A 126 4.03 14.45 -0.60
C SER A 126 4.70 13.28 0.10
N MET A 127 4.26 12.94 1.32
CA MET A 127 4.76 11.76 2.03
C MET A 127 4.41 10.46 1.30
N ALA A 128 3.17 10.34 0.80
CA ALA A 128 2.75 9.18 0.02
C ALA A 128 3.53 9.05 -1.29
N ALA A 129 3.66 10.14 -2.05
CA ALA A 129 4.45 10.18 -3.29
C ALA A 129 5.93 9.81 -3.05
N GLY A 130 6.53 10.37 -2.00
CA GLY A 130 7.91 10.04 -1.60
C GLY A 130 8.06 8.57 -1.22
N PHE A 131 7.12 8.02 -0.44
CA PHE A 131 7.10 6.60 -0.10
C PHE A 131 6.93 5.72 -1.36
N CYS A 132 6.02 6.05 -2.26
CA CYS A 132 5.77 5.27 -3.47
C CYS A 132 6.92 5.33 -4.46
N ALA A 133 7.66 6.44 -4.52
CA ALA A 133 8.92 6.53 -5.24
C ALA A 133 9.97 5.59 -4.61
N TYR A 134 10.12 5.65 -3.30
CA TYR A 134 11.09 4.84 -2.56
C TYR A 134 10.79 3.34 -2.70
N ASN A 135 9.56 2.93 -2.43
CA ASN A 135 9.11 1.55 -2.51
C ASN A 135 9.14 1.05 -3.97
N GLY A 136 8.62 1.84 -4.92
CA GLY A 136 8.68 1.52 -6.34
C GLY A 136 10.10 1.24 -6.81
N TYR A 137 11.05 2.13 -6.46
CA TYR A 137 12.46 1.94 -6.76
C TYR A 137 13.05 0.71 -6.07
N LEU A 138 12.85 0.56 -4.77
CA LEU A 138 13.41 -0.53 -3.97
C LEU A 138 12.97 -1.92 -4.48
N GLN A 139 11.67 -2.10 -4.73
CA GLN A 139 11.13 -3.38 -5.21
C GLN A 139 11.55 -3.66 -6.65
N THR A 140 11.54 -2.65 -7.52
CA THR A 140 11.99 -2.79 -8.91
C THR A 140 13.47 -3.17 -8.95
N ARG A 141 14.32 -2.44 -8.21
CA ARG A 141 15.76 -2.72 -8.16
C ARG A 141 16.03 -4.15 -7.73
N TYR A 142 15.38 -4.61 -6.65
CA TYR A 142 15.53 -6.00 -6.22
C TYR A 142 15.15 -6.99 -7.32
N LEU A 143 13.97 -6.83 -7.95
CA LEU A 143 13.50 -7.75 -8.99
C LEU A 143 14.34 -7.73 -10.26
N LEU A 144 14.94 -6.59 -10.62
CA LEU A 144 15.76 -6.45 -11.82
C LEU A 144 17.24 -6.77 -11.60
N GLU A 145 17.79 -6.55 -10.41
CA GLU A 145 19.24 -6.65 -10.16
C GLU A 145 19.62 -7.85 -9.27
N GLU A 146 18.78 -8.25 -8.31
CA GLU A 146 19.19 -9.14 -7.21
C GLU A 146 18.36 -10.42 -7.09
N ALA A 147 17.15 -10.46 -7.66
CA ALA A 147 16.29 -11.64 -7.60
C ALA A 147 16.97 -12.84 -8.28
N ALA A 148 17.02 -13.96 -7.57
CA ALA A 148 17.61 -15.20 -8.09
C ALA A 148 16.83 -15.70 -9.32
N MET A 149 17.57 -16.15 -10.34
CA MET A 149 17.02 -16.81 -11.53
C MET A 149 17.02 -18.33 -11.33
N GLY A 150 16.19 -19.04 -12.10
CA GLY A 150 16.07 -20.49 -12.02
C GLY A 150 15.38 -20.99 -10.74
N ARG A 151 14.64 -20.11 -10.06
CA ARG A 151 13.90 -20.48 -8.84
C ARG A 151 12.80 -21.48 -9.20
N ALA A 152 12.82 -22.65 -8.56
CA ALA A 152 11.70 -23.57 -8.66
C ALA A 152 10.42 -22.97 -8.06
N ILE A 153 9.28 -23.28 -8.67
CA ILE A 153 7.96 -23.01 -8.09
C ILE A 153 7.83 -23.88 -6.84
N SER A 154 7.99 -23.27 -5.67
CA SER A 154 7.98 -23.95 -4.38
C SER A 154 6.61 -23.80 -3.70
N PRO A 155 6.25 -24.70 -2.76
CA PRO A 155 5.05 -24.55 -1.95
C PRO A 155 4.97 -23.21 -1.22
N THR A 156 6.12 -22.68 -0.76
CA THR A 156 6.19 -21.35 -0.13
C THR A 156 5.82 -20.23 -1.09
N PHE A 157 6.32 -20.29 -2.34
CA PHE A 157 5.97 -19.31 -3.36
C PHE A 157 4.48 -19.37 -3.70
N LEU A 158 3.93 -20.58 -3.89
CA LEU A 158 2.51 -20.77 -4.18
C LEU A 158 1.61 -20.28 -3.03
N LEU A 159 1.98 -20.55 -1.78
CA LEU A 159 1.26 -20.05 -0.61
C LEU A 159 1.32 -18.52 -0.54
N GLY A 160 2.50 -17.92 -0.77
CA GLY A 160 2.64 -16.47 -0.82
C GLY A 160 1.79 -15.82 -1.91
N ALA A 161 1.80 -16.38 -3.13
CA ALA A 161 0.97 -15.92 -4.24
C ALA A 161 -0.54 -16.08 -3.95
N ALA A 162 -0.95 -17.19 -3.31
CA ALA A 162 -2.33 -17.41 -2.91
C ALA A 162 -2.80 -16.42 -1.84
N LEU A 163 -1.96 -16.15 -0.83
CA LEU A 163 -2.23 -15.14 0.19
C LEU A 163 -2.31 -13.74 -0.43
N TRP A 164 -1.41 -13.42 -1.36
CA TRP A 164 -1.45 -12.16 -2.10
C TRP A 164 -2.78 -11.99 -2.83
N ALA A 165 -3.20 -13.00 -3.61
CA ALA A 165 -4.44 -12.96 -4.36
C ALA A 165 -5.69 -12.88 -3.46
N LEU A 166 -5.69 -13.62 -2.34
CA LEU A 166 -6.75 -13.55 -1.33
C LEU A 166 -6.84 -12.14 -0.71
N GLY A 167 -5.71 -11.58 -0.29
CA GLY A 167 -5.62 -10.25 0.30
C GLY A 167 -6.10 -9.16 -0.67
N TRP A 168 -5.62 -9.21 -1.91
CA TRP A 168 -6.04 -8.30 -2.98
C TRP A 168 -7.54 -8.41 -3.24
N GLY A 169 -8.07 -9.64 -3.35
CA GLY A 169 -9.52 -9.86 -3.52
C GLY A 169 -10.37 -9.29 -2.39
N ILE A 170 -9.92 -9.43 -1.13
CA ILE A 170 -10.58 -8.83 0.04
C ILE A 170 -10.52 -7.29 -0.04
N ASN A 171 -9.38 -6.72 -0.43
CA ASN A 171 -9.21 -5.28 -0.59
C ASN A 171 -10.18 -4.72 -1.66
N LEU A 172 -10.18 -5.32 -2.86
CA LEU A 172 -11.06 -4.95 -3.97
C LEU A 172 -12.55 -5.01 -3.60
N HIS A 173 -12.96 -6.11 -2.96
CA HIS A 173 -14.34 -6.28 -2.51
C HIS A 173 -14.72 -5.21 -1.49
N SER A 174 -13.87 -5.00 -0.48
CA SER A 174 -14.12 -4.07 0.62
C SER A 174 -14.16 -2.62 0.14
N ASP A 175 -13.24 -2.21 -0.73
CA ASP A 175 -13.24 -0.88 -1.36
C ASP A 175 -14.50 -0.68 -2.20
N THR A 176 -14.96 -1.71 -2.94
CA THR A 176 -16.21 -1.65 -3.70
C THR A 176 -17.43 -1.43 -2.78
N VAL A 177 -17.49 -2.12 -1.64
CA VAL A 177 -18.53 -1.93 -0.64
C VAL A 177 -18.52 -0.50 -0.08
N LEU A 178 -17.34 0.04 0.24
CA LEU A 178 -17.19 1.41 0.75
C LEU A 178 -17.58 2.47 -0.29
N ILE A 179 -17.20 2.28 -1.55
CA ILE A 179 -17.54 3.18 -2.66
C ILE A 179 -19.05 3.22 -2.87
N ARG A 180 -19.71 2.06 -2.93
CA ARG A 180 -21.17 1.97 -3.09
C ARG A 180 -21.92 2.68 -1.96
N GLN A 181 -21.42 2.58 -0.73
CA GLN A 181 -22.03 3.27 0.41
C GLN A 181 -21.94 4.80 0.30
N ARG A 182 -20.83 5.33 -0.22
CA ARG A 182 -20.67 6.78 -0.44
C ARG A 182 -21.49 7.31 -1.62
N GLY A 183 -21.75 6.48 -2.63
CA GLY A 183 -22.57 6.84 -3.79
C GLY A 183 -24.09 6.83 -3.54
N GLY A 184 -24.53 6.41 -2.35
CA GLY A 184 -25.95 6.37 -1.99
C GLY A 184 -26.58 7.76 -1.78
N ARG A 185 -27.92 7.81 -1.70
CA ARG A 185 -28.71 9.04 -1.51
C ARG A 185 -28.44 9.77 -0.19
N ARG A 186 -27.84 9.11 0.81
CA ARG A 186 -27.55 9.70 2.13
C ARG A 186 -26.17 10.37 2.14
N LYS A 187 -26.14 11.68 2.40
CA LYS A 187 -24.91 12.42 2.65
C LYS A 187 -24.33 12.04 4.02
N GLY A 188 -23.04 11.65 4.05
CA GLY A 188 -22.31 11.37 5.29
C GLY A 188 -21.68 9.98 5.35
N TYR A 189 -21.08 9.66 6.50
CA TYR A 189 -20.53 8.33 6.76
C TYR A 189 -21.62 7.36 7.23
N SER A 190 -21.48 6.09 6.86
CA SER A 190 -22.35 4.99 7.30
C SER A 190 -21.53 3.81 7.82
N ILE A 191 -22.19 2.89 8.51
CA ILE A 191 -21.60 1.64 8.99
C ILE A 191 -21.49 0.68 7.82
N PRO A 192 -20.28 0.20 7.45
CA PRO A 192 -20.16 -0.74 6.36
C PRO A 192 -20.72 -2.11 6.73
N GLN A 193 -21.44 -2.74 5.79
CA GLN A 193 -22.10 -4.04 5.96
C GLN A 193 -21.71 -4.99 4.83
N GLY A 194 -21.77 -6.29 5.10
CA GLY A 194 -21.47 -7.36 4.14
C GLY A 194 -20.00 -7.75 4.09
N GLY A 195 -19.74 -8.97 3.61
CA GLY A 195 -18.41 -9.54 3.53
C GLY A 195 -17.68 -9.50 4.87
N LEU A 196 -16.37 -9.21 4.82
CA LEU A 196 -15.54 -9.18 6.02
C LEU A 196 -15.85 -8.00 6.95
N PHE A 197 -16.62 -7.00 6.51
CA PHE A 197 -17.10 -5.95 7.42
C PHE A 197 -18.04 -6.49 8.50
N ALA A 198 -18.60 -7.70 8.35
CA ALA A 198 -19.32 -8.37 9.44
C ALA A 198 -18.42 -8.64 10.66
N LEU A 199 -17.11 -8.85 10.44
CA LEU A 199 -16.15 -9.22 11.46
C LEU A 199 -15.25 -8.06 11.88
N VAL A 200 -14.85 -7.19 10.94
CA VAL A 200 -13.85 -6.13 11.19
C VAL A 200 -14.29 -4.76 10.67
N SER A 201 -13.76 -3.68 11.27
CA SER A 201 -14.06 -2.30 10.87
C SER A 201 -13.35 -1.88 9.60
N ALA A 202 -12.13 -2.36 9.37
CA ALA A 202 -11.26 -1.97 8.28
C ALA A 202 -10.90 -3.18 7.40
N ALA A 203 -11.92 -3.81 6.81
CA ALA A 203 -11.76 -5.01 5.98
C ALA A 203 -10.82 -4.80 4.78
N ASN A 204 -10.83 -3.63 4.16
CA ASN A 204 -9.90 -3.30 3.08
C ASN A 204 -8.44 -3.27 3.56
N TYR A 205 -8.18 -2.72 4.75
CA TYR A 205 -6.84 -2.70 5.34
C TYR A 205 -6.36 -4.10 5.74
N PHE A 206 -7.27 -4.95 6.24
CA PHE A 206 -6.93 -6.35 6.48
C PHE A 206 -6.51 -7.06 5.18
N GLY A 207 -7.29 -6.89 4.10
CA GLY A 207 -6.95 -7.44 2.80
C GLY A 207 -5.56 -7.00 2.32
N GLU A 208 -5.26 -5.71 2.44
CA GLU A 208 -3.97 -5.16 2.01
C GLU A 208 -2.78 -5.64 2.86
N VAL A 209 -2.98 -5.83 4.17
CA VAL A 209 -1.96 -6.45 5.03
C VAL A 209 -1.70 -7.90 4.62
N VAL A 210 -2.76 -8.70 4.39
CA VAL A 210 -2.62 -10.08 3.93
C VAL A 210 -1.96 -10.13 2.55
N GLU A 211 -2.30 -9.19 1.68
CA GLU A 211 -1.73 -9.07 0.35
C GLU A 211 -0.21 -8.91 0.40
N TRP A 212 0.28 -7.92 1.13
CA TRP A 212 1.70 -7.62 1.19
C TRP A 212 2.51 -8.62 2.05
N LEU A 213 1.88 -9.29 3.01
CA LEU A 213 2.47 -10.45 3.68
C LEU A 213 2.64 -11.63 2.71
N GLY A 214 1.64 -11.90 1.87
CA GLY A 214 1.73 -12.90 0.81
C GLY A 214 2.83 -12.58 -0.20
N TRP A 215 2.93 -11.31 -0.60
CA TRP A 215 4.03 -10.80 -1.43
C TRP A 215 5.40 -11.05 -0.80
N ALA A 216 5.58 -10.68 0.47
CA ALA A 216 6.84 -10.91 1.18
C ALA A 216 7.20 -12.40 1.26
N LEU A 217 6.21 -13.27 1.51
CA LEU A 217 6.40 -14.71 1.54
C LEU A 217 6.75 -15.30 0.16
N ALA A 218 6.16 -14.78 -0.92
CA ALA A 218 6.45 -15.21 -2.28
C ALA A 218 7.84 -14.74 -2.76
N CYS A 219 8.20 -13.48 -2.46
CA CYS A 219 9.49 -12.89 -2.77
C CYS A 219 10.63 -13.55 -1.99
N ARG A 220 10.43 -13.77 -0.68
CA ARG A 220 11.46 -14.16 0.29
C ARG A 220 12.66 -13.20 0.29
N SER A 221 12.37 -11.91 0.27
CA SER A 221 13.39 -10.85 0.24
C SER A 221 13.19 -9.84 1.36
N LEU A 222 14.28 -9.22 1.79
CA LEU A 222 14.24 -8.15 2.78
C LEU A 222 13.44 -6.93 2.27
N PRO A 223 13.60 -6.46 1.02
CA PRO A 223 12.77 -5.39 0.44
C PRO A 223 11.26 -5.66 0.51
N ALA A 224 10.82 -6.87 0.17
CA ALA A 224 9.41 -7.23 0.22
C ALA A 224 8.90 -7.31 1.67
N THR A 225 9.71 -7.84 2.59
CA THR A 225 9.41 -7.89 4.02
C THR A 225 9.32 -6.49 4.63
N ALA A 226 10.25 -5.60 4.27
CA ALA A 226 10.24 -4.20 4.70
C ALA A 226 8.95 -3.49 4.29
N PHE A 227 8.48 -3.72 3.06
CA PHE A 227 7.22 -3.15 2.59
C PHE A 227 6.02 -3.70 3.35
N ALA A 228 5.95 -5.02 3.58
CA ALA A 228 4.89 -5.63 4.37
C ALA A 228 4.84 -5.05 5.81
N LEU A 229 5.99 -4.86 6.45
CA LEU A 229 6.09 -4.24 7.77
C LEU A 229 5.64 -2.77 7.75
N PHE A 230 6.02 -2.01 6.72
CA PHE A 230 5.57 -0.63 6.56
C PHE A 230 4.05 -0.53 6.37
N THR A 231 3.47 -1.42 5.56
CA THR A 231 2.01 -1.53 5.39
C THR A 231 1.33 -1.80 6.73
N ILE A 232 1.81 -2.78 7.50
CA ILE A 232 1.27 -3.09 8.84
C ILE A 232 1.36 -1.87 9.76
N ALA A 233 2.53 -1.22 9.82
CA ALA A 233 2.78 -0.06 10.68
C ALA A 233 1.88 1.13 10.37
N ASN A 234 1.43 1.29 9.11
CA ASN A 234 0.52 2.37 8.72
C ASN A 234 -0.96 1.98 8.87
N LEU A 235 -1.32 0.77 8.43
CA LEU A 235 -2.72 0.37 8.31
C LEU A 235 -3.33 -0.14 9.62
N VAL A 236 -2.56 -0.83 10.47
CA VAL A 236 -3.08 -1.33 11.75
C VAL A 236 -3.46 -0.18 12.70
N PRO A 237 -2.60 0.82 12.98
CA PRO A 237 -2.98 1.94 13.84
C PRO A 237 -4.15 2.74 13.25
N ARG A 238 -4.18 2.89 11.93
CA ARG A 238 -5.27 3.56 11.22
C ARG A 238 -6.60 2.80 11.37
N ALA A 239 -6.57 1.47 11.32
CA ALA A 239 -7.75 0.66 11.56
C ALA A 239 -8.27 0.82 12.99
N LEU A 240 -7.39 0.88 13.99
CA LEU A 240 -7.75 1.17 15.39
C LEU A 240 -8.45 2.54 15.51
N HIS A 241 -7.90 3.57 14.86
CA HIS A 241 -8.55 4.89 14.82
C HIS A 241 -9.93 4.85 14.14
N HIS A 242 -10.08 4.09 13.05
CA HIS A 242 -11.38 3.91 12.39
C HIS A 242 -12.37 3.19 13.29
N HIS A 243 -11.96 2.12 13.96
CA HIS A 243 -12.76 1.35 14.89
C HIS A 243 -13.26 2.22 16.06
N ALA A 244 -12.35 2.94 16.72
CA ALA A 244 -12.70 3.87 17.80
C ALA A 244 -13.66 4.98 17.33
N TRP A 245 -13.41 5.54 16.14
CA TRP A 245 -14.29 6.55 15.56
C TRP A 245 -15.69 6.01 15.27
N TYR A 246 -15.82 4.77 14.78
CA TYR A 246 -17.11 4.12 14.53
C TYR A 246 -17.91 3.94 15.83
N HIS A 247 -17.27 3.47 16.90
CA HIS A 247 -17.90 3.34 18.22
C HIS A 247 -18.36 4.68 18.79
N LYS A 248 -17.56 5.73 18.62
CA LYS A 248 -17.93 7.09 19.07
C LYS A 248 -19.08 7.70 18.27
N THR A 249 -19.13 7.40 16.96
CA THR A 249 -20.02 8.08 16.02
C THR A 249 -21.38 7.38 15.91
N PHE A 250 -21.42 6.05 15.93
CA PHE A 250 -22.65 5.30 15.73
C PHE A 250 -23.04 4.51 16.98
N LYS A 251 -24.14 4.91 17.62
CA LYS A 251 -24.72 4.18 18.76
C LYS A 251 -25.08 2.73 18.42
N THR A 252 -25.41 2.46 17.16
CA THR A 252 -25.78 1.13 16.64
C THR A 252 -24.59 0.35 16.08
N TYR A 253 -23.35 0.78 16.32
CA TYR A 253 -22.18 0.05 15.82
C TYR A 253 -22.07 -1.34 16.47
N PRO A 254 -21.87 -2.43 15.69
CA PRO A 254 -21.78 -3.77 16.26
C PRO A 254 -20.58 -3.92 17.20
N LYS A 255 -20.85 -4.26 18.47
CA LYS A 255 -19.82 -4.37 19.53
C LYS A 255 -18.87 -5.56 19.34
N GLN A 256 -19.28 -6.55 18.56
CA GLN A 256 -18.51 -7.77 18.32
C GLN A 256 -17.44 -7.58 17.24
N ARG A 257 -17.53 -6.51 16.43
CA ARG A 257 -16.51 -6.24 15.40
C ARG A 257 -15.16 -5.97 16.05
N ARG A 258 -14.12 -6.33 15.33
CA ARG A 258 -12.73 -6.01 15.63
C ARG A 258 -12.23 -4.91 14.70
N ALA A 259 -11.08 -4.32 14.95
CA ALA A 259 -10.57 -3.22 14.13
C ALA A 259 -10.11 -3.71 12.75
N ILE A 260 -9.29 -4.76 12.70
CA ILE A 260 -8.63 -5.25 11.48
C ILE A 260 -8.43 -6.77 11.44
N ILE A 261 -8.08 -7.46 12.54
CA ILE A 261 -7.88 -8.91 12.55
C ILE A 261 -9.15 -9.58 13.09
N PRO A 262 -9.84 -10.42 12.29
CA PRO A 262 -11.05 -11.11 12.74
C PRO A 262 -10.82 -11.85 14.06
N PHE A 263 -11.77 -11.69 14.99
CA PHE A 263 -11.79 -12.31 16.33
C PHE A 263 -10.65 -11.90 17.29
N LEU A 264 -9.63 -11.17 16.83
CA LEU A 264 -8.46 -10.80 17.61
C LEU A 264 -8.37 -9.29 17.89
N LEU A 265 -8.15 -8.47 16.85
CA LEU A 265 -7.76 -7.06 16.99
C LEU A 265 -8.65 -6.13 16.18
#